data_AF-A0A3B8U0B0-F1
#
_entry.id   AF-A0A3B8U0B0-F1
#
_cell.length_a   1.000
_cell.length_b   1.000
_cell.length_c   1.000
_cell.angle_alpha   90.00
_cell.angle_beta   90.00
_cell.angle_gamma   90.00
#
_symmetry.space_group_name_H-M   'P 1'
#
loop_
_entity.id
_entity.type
_entity.pdbx_description
1 polymer ?
#
loop_
_entity_poly.entity_id
_entity_poly.type
_entity_poly.pdbx_seq_one_letter_code
_entity_poly.pdbx_strand_id
1 'polypeptide(L)'
;MRHVFFFLFTTTLLSAQNLRLEVNADEVEMEVFMLYIGQISEHGDITYELYDLSAQSSFDLPYISSFVLGVDSVSQVLSSFEGVFDPLQGMYWTWQNGYIAVKMEGRYKGDDFVYHLGGFREPFVCYHALEVADHSLLTIDLDAFYESLPSDVSRHIMSPGSEAKNVFDTFVAHVSLD
;
A
#
# COMPACT_ATOMS: atom_id res chain seq x y z
N MET A 1 -52.97 -25.71 -10.27
CA MET A 1 -52.39 -25.11 -9.05
C MET A 1 -51.32 -24.14 -9.48
N ARG A 2 -51.41 -22.89 -9.00
CA ARG A 2 -50.62 -21.75 -9.46
C ARG A 2 -49.33 -21.68 -8.64
N HIS A 3 -48.18 -21.88 -9.28
CA HIS A 3 -46.89 -21.66 -8.63
C HIS A 3 -46.70 -20.16 -8.44
N VAL A 4 -46.70 -19.72 -7.18
CA VAL A 4 -46.34 -18.37 -6.80
C VAL A 4 -44.81 -18.38 -6.61
N PHE A 5 -44.09 -17.82 -7.56
CA PHE A 5 -42.68 -17.47 -7.36
C PHE A 5 -42.63 -16.19 -6.52
N PHE A 6 -42.13 -16.29 -5.29
CA PHE A 6 -41.66 -15.13 -4.55
C PHE A 6 -40.30 -14.74 -5.14
N PHE A 7 -40.30 -13.74 -6.02
CA PHE A 7 -39.07 -12.99 -6.29
C PHE A 7 -38.85 -12.07 -5.09
N LEU A 8 -37.95 -12.46 -4.19
CA LEU A 8 -37.30 -11.47 -3.33
C LEU A 8 -36.42 -10.61 -4.23
N PHE A 9 -36.93 -9.44 -4.62
CA PHE A 9 -36.07 -8.34 -5.02
C PHE A 9 -35.39 -7.82 -3.76
N THR A 10 -34.17 -8.30 -3.47
CA THR A 10 -33.26 -7.51 -2.65
C THR A 10 -32.71 -6.41 -3.55
N THR A 11 -33.36 -5.26 -3.50
CA THR A 11 -32.81 -4.03 -4.06
C THR A 11 -31.63 -3.59 -3.19
N THR A 12 -30.42 -3.96 -3.60
CA THR A 12 -29.22 -3.17 -3.31
C THR A 12 -28.54 -2.90 -4.64
N LEU A 13 -29.05 -1.89 -5.35
CA LEU A 13 -28.31 -1.18 -6.37
C LEU A 13 -27.33 -0.24 -5.65
N LEU A 14 -26.13 -0.72 -5.39
CA LEU A 14 -24.92 0.10 -5.46
C LEU A 14 -23.94 -0.73 -6.27
N SER A 15 -23.70 -0.35 -7.52
CA SER A 15 -22.44 -0.68 -8.15
C SER A 15 -21.37 -0.05 -7.25
N ALA A 16 -20.74 -0.83 -6.36
CA ALA A 16 -19.55 -0.35 -5.67
C ALA A 16 -18.60 0.11 -6.78
N GLN A 17 -18.30 1.41 -6.83
CA GLN A 17 -17.38 1.95 -7.81
C GLN A 17 -15.99 1.59 -7.33
N ASN A 18 -15.47 0.45 -7.76
CA ASN A 18 -14.14 0.04 -7.32
C ASN A 18 -13.12 1.13 -7.67
N LEU A 19 -12.35 1.57 -6.68
CA LEU A 19 -11.15 2.38 -6.90
C LEU A 19 -10.15 1.46 -7.55
N ARG A 20 -9.62 1.82 -8.71
CA ARG A 20 -8.60 1.00 -9.35
C ARG A 20 -7.22 1.48 -8.90
N LEU A 21 -6.38 0.53 -8.49
CA LEU A 21 -4.95 0.76 -8.32
C LEU A 21 -4.24 0.36 -9.62
N GLU A 22 -3.37 1.23 -10.13
CA GLU A 22 -2.47 0.95 -11.25
C GLU A 22 -1.04 1.34 -10.90
N VAL A 23 -0.08 0.54 -11.36
CA VAL A 23 1.36 0.82 -11.22
C VAL A 23 1.95 1.04 -12.60
N ASN A 24 2.62 2.17 -12.78
CA ASN A 24 3.50 2.42 -13.92
C ASN A 24 4.95 2.10 -13.52
N ALA A 25 5.66 1.29 -14.31
CA ALA A 25 7.01 0.79 -14.02
C ALA A 25 7.73 0.31 -15.29
N ASP A 26 7.74 1.13 -16.34
CA ASP A 26 8.33 0.77 -17.63
C ASP A 26 9.87 0.73 -17.59
N GLU A 27 10.51 1.50 -16.70
CA GLU A 27 11.97 1.57 -16.55
C GLU A 27 12.51 0.72 -15.39
N VAL A 28 11.64 0.03 -14.67
CA VAL A 28 11.97 -0.69 -13.43
C VAL A 28 11.73 -2.19 -13.60
N GLU A 29 12.78 -2.99 -13.48
CA GLU A 29 12.66 -4.45 -13.41
C GLU A 29 12.28 -4.84 -11.98
N MET A 30 10.99 -5.03 -11.72
CA MET A 30 10.48 -5.34 -10.38
C MET A 30 10.53 -6.85 -10.08
N GLU A 31 11.14 -7.23 -8.95
CA GLU A 31 11.17 -8.60 -8.44
C GLU A 31 10.18 -8.78 -7.28
N VAL A 32 10.12 -7.81 -6.38
CA VAL A 32 9.17 -7.77 -5.26
C VAL A 32 8.58 -6.37 -5.18
N PHE A 33 7.26 -6.27 -5.13
CA PHE A 33 6.56 -5.05 -4.74
C PHE A 33 5.35 -5.41 -3.87
N MET A 34 5.46 -5.17 -2.57
CA MET A 34 4.38 -5.37 -1.62
C MET A 34 4.12 -4.10 -0.82
N LEU A 35 2.86 -3.78 -0.52
CA LEU A 35 2.51 -2.69 0.38
C LEU A 35 1.25 -2.99 1.20
N TYR A 36 1.20 -2.42 2.41
CA TYR A 36 -0.02 -2.36 3.17
C TYR A 36 -0.87 -1.16 2.73
N ILE A 37 -2.13 -1.44 2.46
CA ILE A 37 -3.17 -0.41 2.30
C ILE A 37 -4.20 -0.63 3.40
N GLY A 38 -4.43 0.39 4.22
CA GLY A 38 -5.48 0.39 5.24
C GLY A 38 -6.69 1.18 4.79
N GLN A 39 -7.87 0.62 4.95
CA GLN A 39 -9.16 1.27 4.70
C GLN A 39 -9.66 1.89 5.99
N ILE A 40 -9.98 3.19 5.99
CA ILE A 40 -10.47 3.88 7.18
C ILE A 40 -12.01 3.89 7.14
N SER A 41 -12.64 3.28 8.14
CA SER A 41 -14.09 3.31 8.30
C SER A 41 -14.60 4.70 8.70
N GLU A 42 -15.91 4.96 8.57
CA GLU A 42 -16.55 6.18 9.07
C GLU A 42 -16.33 6.41 10.59
N HIS A 43 -16.01 5.35 11.33
CA HIS A 43 -15.74 5.39 12.76
C HIS A 43 -14.24 5.51 13.10
N GLY A 44 -13.38 5.55 12.10
CA GLY A 44 -11.92 5.68 12.25
C GLY A 44 -11.19 4.36 12.47
N ASP A 45 -11.88 3.22 12.40
CA ASP A 45 -11.25 1.90 12.45
C ASP A 45 -10.51 1.63 11.13
N ILE A 46 -9.30 1.10 11.20
CA ILE A 46 -8.49 0.79 10.01
C ILE A 46 -8.48 -0.72 9.77
N THR A 47 -8.87 -1.14 8.57
CA THR A 47 -8.74 -2.53 8.12
C THR A 47 -7.64 -2.62 7.07
N TYR A 48 -6.61 -3.43 7.35
CA TYR A 48 -5.47 -3.59 6.46
C TYR A 48 -5.62 -4.76 5.51
N GLU A 49 -5.19 -4.54 4.28
CA GLU A 49 -4.90 -5.57 3.29
C GLU A 49 -3.45 -5.44 2.82
N LEU A 50 -2.85 -6.57 2.45
CA LEU A 50 -1.51 -6.64 1.88
C LEU A 50 -1.65 -6.90 0.37
N TYR A 51 -1.13 -5.98 -0.42
CA TYR A 51 -1.14 -6.09 -1.88
C TYR A 51 0.24 -6.48 -2.37
N ASP A 52 0.31 -7.54 -3.15
CA ASP A 52 1.52 -7.99 -3.86
C ASP A 52 1.41 -7.62 -5.35
N LEU A 53 2.05 -6.51 -5.70
CA LEU A 53 2.10 -5.95 -7.04
C LEU A 53 3.23 -6.54 -7.89
N SER A 54 4.02 -7.49 -7.37
CA SER A 54 5.12 -8.12 -8.11
C SER A 54 4.60 -8.92 -9.32
N ALA A 55 3.45 -9.58 -9.16
CA ALA A 55 2.84 -10.42 -10.19
C ALA A 55 1.70 -9.72 -10.95
N GLN A 56 1.15 -8.64 -10.39
CA GLN A 56 -0.02 -7.95 -10.90
C GLN A 56 0.11 -6.45 -10.66
N SER A 57 0.16 -5.64 -11.72
CA SER A 57 0.32 -4.18 -11.63
C SER A 57 -1.00 -3.42 -11.43
N SER A 58 -2.13 -4.12 -11.25
CA SER A 58 -3.42 -3.47 -11.07
C SER A 58 -4.40 -4.28 -10.23
N PHE A 59 -5.05 -3.62 -9.28
CA PHE A 59 -6.04 -4.20 -8.38
C PHE A 59 -7.32 -3.38 -8.35
N ASP A 60 -8.46 -4.06 -8.22
CA ASP A 60 -9.72 -3.42 -7.84
C ASP A 60 -9.76 -3.32 -6.31
N LEU A 61 -9.78 -2.10 -5.80
CA LEU A 61 -9.95 -1.80 -4.39
C LEU A 61 -11.44 -1.53 -4.09
N PRO A 62 -11.94 -1.93 -2.91
CA PRO A 62 -13.29 -1.56 -2.52
C PRO A 62 -13.39 -0.03 -2.39
N TYR A 63 -14.53 0.55 -2.78
CA TYR A 63 -14.73 1.98 -2.62
C TYR A 63 -14.83 2.37 -1.14
N ILE A 64 -13.92 3.22 -0.67
CA ILE A 64 -14.05 3.94 0.59
C ILE A 64 -13.45 5.34 0.42
N SER A 65 -13.95 6.32 1.18
CA SER A 65 -13.54 7.72 1.03
C SER A 65 -12.12 8.00 1.51
N SER A 66 -11.50 7.10 2.27
CA SER A 66 -10.24 7.38 2.95
C SER A 66 -9.42 6.10 3.12
N PHE A 67 -8.15 6.15 2.73
CA PHE A 67 -7.19 5.05 2.86
C PHE A 67 -5.88 5.52 3.45
N VAL A 68 -5.04 4.56 3.83
CA VAL A 68 -3.68 4.79 4.32
C VAL A 68 -2.71 3.89 3.58
N LEU A 69 -1.56 4.44 3.24
CA LEU A 69 -0.39 3.68 2.82
C LEU A 69 0.54 3.51 4.02
N GLY A 70 0.96 2.27 4.26
CA GLY A 70 1.72 1.90 5.45
C GLY A 70 0.84 1.57 6.65
N VAL A 71 1.45 1.29 7.79
CA VAL A 71 0.76 0.76 8.98
C VAL A 71 0.89 1.73 10.15
N ASP A 72 -0.24 2.12 10.74
CA ASP A 72 -0.31 3.01 11.89
C ASP A 72 0.35 2.42 13.15
N SER A 73 0.70 3.30 14.08
CA SER A 73 1.47 2.91 15.27
C SER A 73 0.70 2.01 16.25
N VAL A 74 -0.64 2.08 16.28
CA VAL A 74 -1.46 1.21 17.14
C VAL A 74 -1.46 -0.20 16.57
N SER A 75 -1.72 -0.34 15.27
CA SER A 75 -1.73 -1.65 14.60
C SER A 75 -0.36 -2.32 14.61
N GLN A 76 0.72 -1.55 14.47
CA GLN A 76 2.11 -2.04 14.59
C GLN A 76 2.40 -2.71 15.95
N VAL A 77 1.75 -2.26 17.03
CA VAL A 77 1.98 -2.77 18.39
C VAL A 77 0.97 -3.85 18.78
N LEU A 78 -0.27 -3.76 18.28
CA LEU A 78 -1.38 -4.62 18.66
C LEU A 78 -1.70 -5.74 17.66
N SER A 79 -1.01 -5.79 16.52
CA SER A 79 -1.20 -6.82 15.49
C SER A 79 -1.11 -8.23 16.07
N SER A 80 -1.99 -9.13 15.62
CA SER A 80 -2.06 -10.51 16.11
C SER A 80 -0.94 -11.44 15.61
N PHE A 81 0.02 -10.95 14.81
CA PHE A 81 1.00 -11.77 14.06
C PHE A 81 0.34 -12.88 13.22
N GLU A 82 -0.86 -12.62 12.72
CA GLU A 82 -1.67 -13.56 11.93
C GLU A 82 -2.30 -12.84 10.73
N GLY A 83 -2.82 -13.61 9.77
CA GLY A 83 -3.49 -13.06 8.59
C GLY A 83 -2.56 -12.18 7.76
N VAL A 84 -3.02 -10.97 7.41
CA VAL A 84 -2.22 -10.00 6.65
C VAL A 84 -0.97 -9.55 7.41
N PHE A 85 -0.95 -9.69 8.74
CA PHE A 85 0.15 -9.33 9.63
C PHE A 85 1.01 -10.54 10.05
N ASP A 86 0.83 -11.71 9.43
CA ASP A 86 1.70 -12.86 9.66
C ASP A 86 3.14 -12.53 9.23
N PRO A 87 4.16 -12.61 10.12
CA PRO A 87 5.55 -12.38 9.75
C PRO A 87 6.06 -13.25 8.59
N LEU A 88 5.44 -14.40 8.33
CA LEU A 88 5.76 -15.26 7.18
C LEU A 88 5.44 -14.62 5.83
N GLN A 89 4.65 -13.54 5.80
CA GLN A 89 4.46 -12.71 4.61
C GLN A 89 5.73 -11.91 4.24
N GLY A 90 6.78 -11.93 5.07
CA GLY A 90 8.05 -11.24 4.77
C GLY A 90 7.97 -9.72 4.83
N MET A 91 6.92 -9.18 5.45
CA MET A 91 6.64 -7.74 5.64
C MET A 91 6.89 -7.27 7.08
N TYR A 92 7.65 -8.02 7.87
CA TYR A 92 7.94 -7.72 9.27
C TYR A 92 9.43 -7.88 9.56
N TRP A 93 10.04 -6.90 10.24
CA TRP A 93 11.44 -6.98 10.67
C TRP A 93 11.57 -7.64 12.04
N THR A 94 11.19 -6.92 13.08
CA THR A 94 11.33 -7.29 14.50
C THR A 94 10.33 -6.49 15.32
N TRP A 95 10.17 -6.84 16.59
CA TRP A 95 9.23 -6.13 17.47
C TRP A 95 9.64 -4.68 17.77
N GLN A 96 10.92 -4.31 17.61
CA GLN A 96 11.36 -2.91 17.70
C GLN A 96 11.12 -2.12 16.43
N ASN A 97 11.28 -2.75 15.27
CA ASN A 97 11.26 -2.07 13.97
C ASN A 97 9.90 -2.14 13.28
N GLY A 98 9.07 -3.10 13.67
CA GLY A 98 7.71 -3.30 13.19
C GLY A 98 7.63 -3.87 11.78
N TYR A 99 6.46 -3.67 11.19
CA TYR A 99 6.10 -3.97 9.81
C TYR A 99 6.68 -2.96 8.83
N ILE A 100 7.03 -3.47 7.66
CA ILE A 100 7.45 -2.72 6.48
C ILE A 100 6.18 -2.17 5.83
N ALA A 101 6.11 -0.86 5.60
CA ALA A 101 4.98 -0.20 4.96
C ALA A 101 4.94 -0.52 3.45
N VAL A 102 6.09 -0.38 2.80
CA VAL A 102 6.30 -0.61 1.37
C VAL A 102 7.59 -1.39 1.18
N LYS A 103 7.53 -2.50 0.46
CA LYS A 103 8.67 -3.35 0.14
C LYS A 103 8.84 -3.42 -1.37
N MET A 104 9.97 -2.94 -1.87
CA MET A 104 10.36 -3.02 -3.27
C MET A 104 11.75 -3.62 -3.41
N GLU A 105 11.93 -4.59 -4.30
CA GLU A 105 13.23 -5.18 -4.67
C GLU A 105 13.26 -5.38 -6.18
N GLY A 106 14.40 -5.13 -6.81
CA GLY A 106 14.53 -5.25 -8.26
C GLY A 106 15.72 -4.50 -8.82
N ARG A 107 15.62 -4.07 -10.07
CA ARG A 107 16.69 -3.35 -10.78
C ARG A 107 16.17 -2.09 -11.45
N TYR A 108 16.91 -0.99 -11.32
CA TYR A 108 16.62 0.28 -11.98
C TYR A 108 17.86 0.81 -12.67
N LYS A 109 17.76 1.06 -13.99
CA LYS A 109 18.88 1.49 -14.85
C LYS A 109 20.12 0.59 -14.75
N GLY A 110 19.88 -0.72 -14.56
CA GLY A 110 20.92 -1.76 -14.51
C GLY A 110 21.51 -2.03 -13.13
N ASP A 111 21.19 -1.23 -12.12
CA ASP A 111 21.63 -1.41 -10.73
C ASP A 111 20.53 -2.04 -9.88
N ASP A 112 20.92 -2.97 -9.01
CA ASP A 112 20.00 -3.62 -8.06
C ASP A 112 19.63 -2.66 -6.92
N PHE A 113 18.40 -2.78 -6.41
CA PHE A 113 17.91 -2.05 -5.24
C PHE A 113 17.09 -2.94 -4.31
N VAL A 114 17.07 -2.57 -3.03
CA VAL A 114 16.26 -3.14 -1.96
C VAL A 114 15.73 -1.99 -1.11
N TYR A 115 14.43 -1.74 -1.16
CA TYR A 115 13.74 -0.72 -0.40
C TYR A 115 12.67 -1.34 0.49
N HIS A 116 13.01 -1.56 1.75
CA HIS A 116 12.06 -1.91 2.79
C HIS A 116 11.79 -0.64 3.59
N LEU A 117 10.72 0.04 3.25
CA LEU A 117 10.37 1.35 3.78
C LEU A 117 9.36 1.16 4.91
N GLY A 118 9.72 1.61 6.10
CA GLY A 118 8.89 1.39 7.28
C GLY A 118 9.40 2.16 8.49
N GLY A 119 8.57 2.18 9.51
CA GLY A 119 8.81 2.91 10.75
C GLY A 119 7.50 3.46 11.30
N PHE A 120 7.26 3.25 12.59
CA PHE A 120 6.01 3.66 13.26
C PHE A 120 6.26 4.59 14.45
N ARG A 121 7.52 5.01 14.63
CA ARG A 121 7.98 5.85 15.74
C ARG A 121 8.57 7.14 15.20
N GLU A 122 8.25 8.23 15.87
CA GLU A 122 8.86 9.53 15.59
C GLU A 122 10.39 9.45 15.73
N PRO A 123 11.16 10.15 14.86
CA PRO A 123 10.70 11.07 13.81
C PRO A 123 10.51 10.42 12.42
N PHE A 124 10.49 9.09 12.32
CA PHE A 124 10.60 8.36 11.03
C PHE A 124 9.38 7.50 10.74
N VAL A 125 8.19 8.08 10.89
CA VAL A 125 6.91 7.38 10.68
C VAL A 125 6.63 7.26 9.17
N CYS A 126 6.56 6.05 8.63
CA CYS A 126 6.18 5.77 7.25
C CYS A 126 4.69 5.43 7.17
N TYR A 127 3.86 6.47 7.16
CA TYR A 127 2.40 6.38 7.11
C TYR A 127 1.86 7.58 6.35
N HIS A 128 0.95 7.36 5.41
CA HIS A 128 0.37 8.43 4.60
C HIS A 128 -1.13 8.20 4.38
N ALA A 129 -1.97 9.13 4.82
CA ALA A 129 -3.41 9.07 4.62
C ALA A 129 -3.81 9.81 3.34
N LEU A 130 -4.74 9.22 2.59
CA LEU A 130 -5.26 9.73 1.32
C LEU A 130 -6.79 9.80 1.42
N GLU A 131 -7.35 10.92 0.97
CA GLU A 131 -8.80 11.08 0.79
C GLU A 131 -9.14 10.86 -0.68
N VAL A 132 -10.10 9.98 -0.93
CA VAL A 132 -10.51 9.52 -2.26
C VAL A 132 -11.86 10.16 -2.62
N ALA A 133 -11.92 10.79 -3.79
CA ALA A 133 -13.16 11.29 -4.34
C ALA A 133 -13.92 10.18 -5.09
N ASP A 134 -15.22 10.38 -5.33
CA ASP A 134 -16.02 9.45 -6.14
C ASP A 134 -15.35 9.24 -7.52
N HIS A 135 -15.26 7.98 -7.97
CA HIS A 135 -14.69 7.58 -9.26
C HIS A 135 -13.18 7.77 -9.47
N SER A 136 -12.36 7.82 -8.42
CA SER A 136 -10.93 8.01 -8.63
C SER A 136 -10.18 6.78 -9.17
N LEU A 137 -9.08 7.05 -9.89
CA LEU A 137 -8.03 6.09 -10.21
C LEU A 137 -6.82 6.39 -9.31
N LEU A 138 -6.37 5.39 -8.55
CA LEU A 138 -5.15 5.47 -7.76
C LEU A 138 -3.98 4.99 -8.61
N THR A 139 -3.06 5.88 -8.95
CA THR A 139 -1.88 5.55 -9.74
C THR A 139 -0.63 5.66 -8.88
N ILE A 140 0.21 4.63 -8.91
CA ILE A 140 1.58 4.66 -8.37
C ILE A 140 2.54 4.74 -9.55
N ASP A 141 3.18 5.89 -9.73
CA ASP A 141 4.15 6.09 -10.80
C ASP A 141 5.56 5.78 -10.29
N LEU A 142 6.01 4.53 -10.49
CA LEU A 142 7.35 4.13 -10.05
C LEU A 142 8.44 4.76 -10.90
N ASP A 143 8.23 4.95 -12.20
CA ASP A 143 9.23 5.57 -13.06
C ASP A 143 9.53 7.00 -12.58
N ALA A 144 8.50 7.81 -12.37
CA ALA A 144 8.64 9.16 -11.82
C ALA A 144 9.22 9.15 -10.40
N PHE A 145 8.80 8.21 -9.55
CA PHE A 145 9.38 8.00 -8.22
C PHE A 145 10.90 7.80 -8.31
N TYR A 146 11.38 6.85 -9.11
CA TYR A 146 12.82 6.57 -9.22
C TYR A 146 13.59 7.72 -9.85
N GLU A 147 13.02 8.45 -10.80
CA GLU A 147 13.63 9.65 -11.38
C GLU A 147 13.78 10.79 -10.37
N SER A 148 12.86 10.88 -9.42
CA SER A 148 12.85 11.93 -8.39
C SER A 148 13.74 11.65 -7.18
N LEU A 149 14.27 10.42 -7.05
CA LEU A 149 15.14 10.04 -5.94
C LEU A 149 16.44 10.86 -5.96
N PRO A 150 16.93 11.33 -4.79
CA PRO A 150 18.24 11.97 -4.70
C PRO A 150 19.34 11.03 -5.21
N SER A 151 20.31 11.57 -5.96
CA SER A 151 21.38 10.76 -6.57
C SER A 151 22.28 10.04 -5.56
N ASP A 152 22.30 10.49 -4.31
CA ASP A 152 23.09 9.96 -3.21
C ASP A 152 22.31 9.02 -2.28
N VAL A 153 21.03 8.73 -2.58
CA VAL A 153 20.23 7.80 -1.79
C VAL A 153 20.81 6.39 -1.86
N SER A 154 20.86 5.70 -0.72
CA SER A 154 21.22 4.30 -0.65
C SER A 154 20.22 3.48 -1.45
N ARG A 155 20.71 2.62 -2.34
CA ARG A 155 19.91 1.60 -3.04
C ARG A 155 19.54 0.42 -2.15
N HIS A 156 20.01 0.36 -0.91
CA HIS A 156 19.79 -0.77 -0.01
C HIS A 156 19.38 -0.28 1.39
N ILE A 157 18.07 -0.26 1.62
CA ILE A 157 17.40 0.19 2.84
C ILE A 157 16.61 -1.01 3.39
N MET A 158 17.03 -1.52 4.55
CA MET A 158 16.41 -2.68 5.22
C MET A 158 16.09 -2.45 6.70
N SER A 159 15.93 -1.19 7.10
CA SER A 159 15.50 -0.83 8.46
C SER A 159 14.91 0.58 8.51
N PRO A 160 14.10 0.90 9.55
CA PRO A 160 13.62 2.27 9.76
C PRO A 160 14.76 3.27 9.94
N GLY A 161 14.51 4.53 9.56
CA GLY A 161 15.46 5.63 9.73
C GLY A 161 15.09 6.83 8.87
N SER A 162 15.91 7.88 8.93
CA SER A 162 15.71 9.10 8.13
C SER A 162 15.68 8.81 6.64
N GLU A 163 16.53 7.91 6.17
CA GLU A 163 16.61 7.57 4.75
C GLU A 163 15.38 6.79 4.27
N ALA A 164 14.95 5.78 5.03
CA ALA A 164 13.71 5.05 4.76
C ALA A 164 12.49 5.99 4.72
N LYS A 165 12.42 6.94 5.66
CA LYS A 165 11.37 7.97 5.69
C LYS A 165 11.42 8.88 4.47
N ASN A 166 12.60 9.37 4.08
CA ASN A 166 12.75 10.23 2.92
C ASN A 166 12.32 9.52 1.63
N VAL A 167 12.74 8.26 1.44
CA VAL A 167 12.33 7.46 0.27
C VAL A 167 10.84 7.17 0.30
N PHE A 168 10.25 6.88 1.47
CA PHE A 168 8.81 6.72 1.61
C PHE A 168 8.05 8.00 1.26
N ASP A 169 8.53 9.17 1.68
CA ASP A 169 7.92 10.46 1.35
C ASP A 169 7.96 10.74 -0.15
N THR A 170 9.09 10.43 -0.79
CA THR A 170 9.20 10.51 -2.25
C THR A 170 8.24 9.54 -2.93
N PHE A 171 8.10 8.31 -2.41
CA PHE A 171 7.16 7.33 -2.94
C PHE A 171 5.71 7.84 -2.89
N VAL A 172 5.24 8.30 -1.73
CA VAL A 172 3.85 8.77 -1.59
C VAL A 172 3.57 10.06 -2.37
N ALA A 173 4.60 10.87 -2.65
CA ALA A 173 4.47 12.04 -3.53
C ALA A 173 4.19 11.66 -5.00
N HIS A 174 4.45 10.42 -5.39
CA HIS A 174 4.17 9.87 -6.74
C HIS A 174 2.99 8.88 -6.72
N VAL A 175 2.16 8.98 -5.68
CA VAL A 175 0.84 8.34 -5.65
C VAL A 175 -0.21 9.41 -5.93
N SER A 176 -0.91 9.29 -7.06
CA SER A 176 -1.94 10.24 -7.47
C SER A 176 -3.33 9.63 -7.44
N LEU A 177 -4.32 10.50 -7.20
CA LEU A 177 -5.75 10.21 -7.35
C LEU A 177 -6.29 11.12 -8.45
N ASP A 178 -6.67 10.52 -9.57
CA ASP A 178 -7.30 11.22 -10.70
C ASP A 178 -8.83 11.20 -10.62
#